data_AF-A0A840MNJ5-F1
#
_entry.id   AF-A0A840MNJ5-F1
#
_cell.length_a   1.000
_cell.length_b   1.000
_cell.length_c   1.000
_cell.angle_alpha   90.00
_cell.angle_beta   90.00
_cell.angle_gamma   90.00
#
_symmetry.space_group_name_H-M   'P 1'
#
loop_
_entity.id
_entity.type
_entity.pdbx_description
1 polymer ?
#
loop_
_entity_poly.entity_id
_entity_poly.type
_entity_poly.pdbx_seq_one_letter_code
_entity_poly.pdbx_strand_id
1 'polypeptide(L)'
;MTEYGKAKAAKKRDEAKYDARRAGSDLVYAVQQMKNRVEVEEKEGLLFYIDDLIVPPFRFSERVTARVSYRWRQAIDNEWVAGSITFSHDVDMRGDYTMPLSRQRPSAAKCEQDRQGKLYREWEHLMKLGLYSVRDYFREGGNGAAIPQTFHAKADPYTRGLNNFSTKFWIDRS
;
A
#
# COMPACT_ATOMS: atom_id res chain seq x y z
N MET A 1 39.69 -43.23 -22.72
CA MET A 1 39.08 -41.88 -22.52
C MET A 1 37.58 -41.93 -22.20
N THR A 2 37.06 -43.00 -21.56
CA THR A 2 35.61 -43.21 -21.32
C THR A 2 35.16 -42.98 -19.87
N GLU A 3 36.08 -43.02 -18.91
CA GLU A 3 35.80 -42.82 -17.47
C GLU A 3 35.48 -41.34 -17.13
N TYR A 4 36.24 -40.40 -17.70
CA TYR A 4 36.07 -38.96 -17.45
C TYR A 4 34.69 -38.43 -17.91
N GLY A 5 34.14 -38.98 -19.00
CA GLY A 5 32.81 -38.63 -19.50
C GLY A 5 31.68 -39.12 -18.60
N LYS A 6 31.81 -40.31 -18.00
CA LYS A 6 30.84 -40.86 -17.05
C LYS A 6 30.79 -40.05 -15.75
N ALA A 7 31.95 -39.64 -15.22
CA ALA A 7 32.04 -38.81 -14.03
C ALA A 7 31.36 -37.44 -14.20
N LYS A 8 31.56 -36.78 -15.36
CA LYS A 8 30.91 -35.49 -15.67
C LYS A 8 29.39 -35.62 -15.82
N ALA A 9 28.92 -36.74 -16.38
CA ALA A 9 27.49 -37.02 -16.51
C ALA A 9 26.83 -37.34 -15.17
N ALA A 10 27.52 -37.98 -14.23
CA ALA A 10 27.03 -38.20 -12.87
C ALA A 10 26.91 -36.88 -12.10
N LYS A 11 27.95 -36.03 -12.12
CA LYS A 11 27.94 -34.72 -11.47
C LYS A 11 26.81 -33.82 -11.97
N LYS A 12 26.56 -33.77 -13.28
CA LYS A 12 25.44 -33.01 -13.87
C LYS A 12 24.06 -33.53 -13.43
N ARG A 13 23.90 -34.85 -13.22
CA ARG A 13 22.64 -35.43 -12.74
C ARG A 13 22.40 -35.09 -11.27
N ASP A 14 23.46 -35.07 -10.45
CA ASP A 14 23.36 -34.70 -9.04
C ASP A 14 23.05 -33.20 -8.86
N GLU A 15 23.69 -32.34 -9.66
CA GLU A 15 23.37 -30.89 -9.71
C GLU A 15 21.90 -30.67 -10.10
N ALA A 16 21.42 -31.30 -11.18
CA ALA A 16 20.02 -31.18 -11.60
C ALA A 16 19.04 -31.70 -10.54
N LYS A 17 19.40 -32.76 -9.81
CA LYS A 17 18.57 -33.31 -8.72
C LYS A 17 18.54 -32.39 -7.50
N TYR A 18 19.66 -31.72 -7.20
CA TYR A 18 19.74 -30.73 -6.13
C TYR A 18 18.88 -29.50 -6.46
N ASP A 19 19.01 -28.98 -7.69
CA ASP A 19 18.23 -27.83 -8.15
C ASP A 19 16.73 -28.12 -8.17
N ALA A 20 16.31 -29.31 -8.64
CA ALA A 20 14.92 -29.72 -8.63
C ALA A 20 14.34 -29.81 -7.20
N ARG A 21 15.12 -30.31 -6.24
CA ARG A 21 14.71 -30.37 -4.82
C ARG A 21 14.62 -28.99 -4.19
N ARG A 22 15.54 -28.10 -4.54
CA ARG A 22 15.54 -26.71 -4.07
C ARG A 22 14.32 -25.96 -4.59
N ALA A 23 14.08 -26.00 -5.90
CA ALA A 23 12.91 -25.39 -6.52
C ALA A 23 11.59 -25.96 -5.95
N GLY A 24 11.53 -27.27 -5.68
CA GLY A 24 10.38 -27.89 -5.01
C GLY A 24 10.18 -27.39 -3.57
N SER A 25 11.26 -27.22 -2.82
CA SER A 25 11.21 -26.70 -1.44
C SER A 25 10.80 -25.22 -1.40
N ASP A 26 11.33 -24.42 -2.33
CA ASP A 26 10.97 -23.00 -2.48
C ASP A 26 9.49 -22.84 -2.85
N LEU A 27 8.96 -23.70 -3.72
CA LEU A 27 7.54 -23.71 -4.07
C LEU A 27 6.66 -24.12 -2.88
N VAL A 28 7.03 -25.16 -2.13
CA VAL A 28 6.30 -25.58 -0.93
C VAL A 28 6.29 -24.48 0.12
N TYR A 29 7.43 -23.81 0.32
CA TYR A 29 7.52 -22.67 1.23
C TYR A 29 6.62 -21.53 0.77
N ALA A 30 6.65 -21.16 -0.52
CA ALA A 30 5.79 -20.14 -1.10
C ALA A 30 4.30 -20.47 -0.91
N VAL A 31 3.89 -21.71 -1.18
CA VAL A 31 2.50 -22.16 -0.99
C VAL A 31 2.10 -22.15 0.49
N GLN A 32 2.98 -22.55 1.40
CA GLN A 32 2.69 -22.50 2.84
C GLN A 32 2.55 -21.06 3.35
N GLN A 33 3.40 -20.14 2.87
CA GLN A 33 3.27 -18.71 3.16
C GLN A 33 1.95 -18.15 2.61
N MET A 34 1.53 -18.57 1.42
CA MET A 34 0.22 -18.20 0.87
C MET A 34 -0.94 -18.72 1.71
N LYS A 35 -0.92 -19.99 2.14
CA LYS A 35 -1.96 -20.56 3.01
C LYS A 35 -2.08 -19.83 4.34
N ASN A 36 -0.96 -19.59 5.02
CA ASN A 36 -0.96 -18.87 6.28
C ASN A 36 -1.50 -17.43 6.13
N ARG A 37 -1.20 -16.78 4.99
CA ARG A 37 -1.75 -15.44 4.68
C ARG A 37 -3.26 -15.48 4.47
N VAL A 38 -3.78 -16.47 3.75
CA VAL A 38 -5.23 -16.63 3.53
C VAL A 38 -5.97 -16.91 4.84
N GLU A 39 -5.43 -17.77 5.70
CA GLU A 39 -6.07 -18.08 7.00
C GLU A 39 -6.11 -16.86 7.94
N VAL A 40 -5.10 -16.00 7.89
CA VAL A 40 -5.08 -14.74 8.65
C VAL A 40 -6.07 -13.75 8.06
N GLU A 41 -6.11 -13.60 6.74
CA GLU A 41 -7.06 -12.73 6.04
C GLU A 41 -8.52 -13.17 6.24
N GLU A 42 -8.79 -14.49 6.28
CA GLU A 42 -10.12 -15.03 6.60
C GLU A 42 -10.52 -14.72 8.04
N LYS A 43 -9.62 -14.88 9.01
CA LYS A 43 -9.89 -14.55 10.42
C LYS A 43 -10.06 -13.04 10.64
N GLU A 44 -9.28 -12.22 9.96
CA GLU A 44 -9.41 -10.76 9.97
C GLU A 44 -10.74 -10.32 9.33
N GLY A 45 -11.12 -10.92 8.19
CA GLY A 45 -12.37 -10.67 7.47
C GLY A 45 -13.62 -11.06 8.26
N LEU A 46 -13.49 -11.88 9.30
CA LEU A 46 -14.59 -12.15 10.23
C LEU A 46 -14.86 -11.00 11.20
N LEU A 47 -13.96 -10.02 11.38
CA LEU A 47 -14.14 -8.95 12.37
C LEU A 47 -14.17 -7.56 11.73
N PHE A 48 -13.45 -7.35 10.64
CA PHE A 48 -13.45 -6.08 9.93
C PHE A 48 -13.33 -6.25 8.42
N TYR A 49 -13.88 -5.29 7.69
CA TYR A 49 -13.81 -5.19 6.24
C TYR A 49 -13.54 -3.72 5.86
N ILE A 50 -12.62 -3.49 4.95
CA ILE A 50 -12.28 -2.15 4.46
C ILE A 50 -12.67 -2.08 3.00
N ASP A 51 -13.46 -1.07 2.65
CA ASP A 51 -13.86 -0.80 1.28
C ASP A 51 -12.68 -0.14 0.54
N ASP A 52 -12.10 -0.88 -0.40
CA ASP A 52 -10.99 -0.46 -1.23
C ASP A 52 -11.43 0.18 -2.55
N LEU A 53 -12.74 0.23 -2.83
CA LEU A 53 -13.32 0.84 -4.01
C LEU A 53 -13.45 2.36 -3.85
N ILE A 54 -12.31 3.03 -3.70
CA ILE A 54 -12.25 4.48 -3.58
C ILE A 54 -12.08 5.08 -4.98
N VAL A 55 -13.15 5.70 -5.46
CA VAL A 55 -13.18 6.32 -6.80
C VAL A 55 -12.42 7.65 -6.78
N PRO A 56 -11.46 7.88 -7.70
CA PRO A 56 -10.78 9.15 -7.82
C PRO A 56 -11.75 10.27 -8.23
N PRO A 57 -11.61 11.48 -7.65
CA PRO A 57 -12.27 12.68 -8.15
C PRO A 57 -11.90 12.96 -9.62
N PHE A 58 -12.85 13.51 -10.39
CA PHE A 58 -12.62 13.88 -11.80
C PHE A 58 -11.56 14.96 -12.01
N ARG A 59 -11.36 15.82 -11.01
CA ARG A 59 -10.32 16.85 -10.99
C ARG A 59 -9.76 16.95 -9.59
N PHE A 60 -8.45 17.09 -9.49
CA PHE A 60 -7.78 17.27 -8.23
C PHE A 60 -7.47 18.75 -8.00
N SER A 61 -7.72 19.20 -6.77
CA SER A 61 -7.15 20.43 -6.23
C SER A 61 -5.84 20.14 -5.51
N GLU A 62 -5.09 21.18 -5.15
CA GLU A 62 -3.84 21.05 -4.36
C GLU A 62 -4.07 20.34 -3.03
N ARG A 63 -5.26 20.52 -2.45
CA ARG A 63 -5.77 19.66 -1.39
C ARG A 63 -6.34 18.38 -2.00
N VAL A 64 -5.68 17.25 -1.76
CA VAL A 64 -6.18 15.92 -2.13
C VAL A 64 -6.87 15.28 -0.92
N THR A 65 -7.99 14.61 -1.17
CA THR A 65 -8.76 13.92 -0.14
C THR A 65 -9.06 12.48 -0.54
N ALA A 66 -8.85 11.55 0.37
CA ALA A 66 -9.17 10.14 0.19
C ALA A 66 -10.10 9.69 1.32
N ARG A 67 -11.31 9.22 0.96
CA ARG A 67 -12.27 8.69 1.92
C ARG A 67 -12.19 7.17 1.93
N VAL A 68 -11.86 6.60 3.08
CA VAL A 68 -11.84 5.16 3.32
C VAL A 68 -13.07 4.80 4.12
N SER A 69 -13.91 3.93 3.57
CA SER A 69 -15.06 3.37 4.28
C SER A 69 -14.68 1.99 4.83
N TYR A 70 -15.22 1.65 5.99
CA TYR A 70 -14.94 0.36 6.61
C TYR A 70 -16.15 -0.12 7.40
N ARG A 71 -16.18 -1.42 7.68
CA ARG A 71 -17.16 -2.08 8.52
C ARG A 71 -16.42 -2.91 9.55
N TRP A 72 -16.88 -2.90 10.79
CA TRP A 72 -16.28 -3.72 11.85
C TRP A 72 -17.34 -4.25 12.80
N ARG A 73 -17.00 -5.30 13.52
CA ARG A 73 -17.77 -5.85 14.64
C ARG A 73 -16.82 -6.36 15.71
N GLN A 74 -17.22 -6.26 16.98
CA GLN A 74 -16.37 -6.69 18.10
C GLN A 74 -16.28 -8.21 18.23
N ALA A 75 -17.34 -8.92 17.82
CA ALA A 75 -17.43 -10.37 17.84
C ALA A 75 -18.22 -10.85 16.62
N ILE A 76 -18.09 -12.14 16.27
CA ILE A 76 -18.76 -12.75 15.11
C ILE A 76 -20.30 -12.66 15.24
N ASP A 77 -20.82 -12.68 16.46
CA ASP A 77 -22.25 -12.62 16.73
C ASP A 77 -22.81 -11.19 16.78
N ASN A 78 -21.93 -10.18 16.78
CA ASN A 78 -22.35 -8.78 16.81
C ASN A 78 -22.71 -8.28 15.40
N GLU A 79 -23.60 -7.29 15.36
CA GLU A 79 -23.93 -6.58 14.13
C GLU A 79 -22.72 -5.80 13.58
N TRP A 80 -22.67 -5.69 12.25
CA TRP A 80 -21.67 -4.89 11.57
C TRP A 80 -21.95 -3.40 11.75
N VAL A 81 -20.98 -2.67 12.29
CA VAL A 81 -21.00 -1.22 12.37
C VAL A 81 -20.23 -0.66 11.18
N ALA A 82 -20.82 0.31 10.48
CA ALA A 82 -20.16 1.01 9.38
C ALA A 82 -19.53 2.31 9.86
N GLY A 83 -18.38 2.66 9.30
CA GLY A 83 -17.65 3.89 9.57
C GLY A 83 -16.92 4.36 8.33
N SER A 84 -16.44 5.61 8.39
CA SER A 84 -15.58 6.13 7.35
C SER A 84 -14.65 7.19 7.90
N ILE A 85 -13.43 7.20 7.39
CA ILE A 85 -12.41 8.22 7.67
C ILE A 85 -12.04 8.93 6.38
N THR A 86 -11.96 10.26 6.44
CA THR A 86 -11.50 11.08 5.33
C THR A 86 -10.10 11.60 5.62
N PHE A 87 -9.13 11.12 4.85
CA PHE A 87 -7.77 11.64 4.84
C PHE A 87 -7.68 12.87 3.94
N SER A 88 -6.99 13.91 4.40
CA SER A 88 -6.69 15.11 3.61
C SER A 88 -5.20 15.41 3.62
N HIS A 89 -4.65 15.85 2.49
CA HIS A 89 -3.26 16.28 2.37
C HIS A 89 -3.16 17.48 1.44
N ASP A 90 -2.39 18.49 1.84
CA ASP A 90 -2.07 19.64 1.00
C ASP A 90 -0.75 19.38 0.27
N VAL A 91 -0.83 19.12 -1.04
CA VAL A 91 0.33 18.78 -1.88
C VAL A 91 1.15 20.04 -2.14
N ASP A 92 2.44 20.02 -1.77
CA ASP A 92 3.37 21.09 -2.14
C ASP A 92 3.66 21.04 -3.66
N MET A 93 2.98 21.94 -4.37
CA MET A 93 3.13 22.14 -5.81
C MET A 93 4.19 23.16 -6.18
N ARG A 94 4.93 23.69 -5.20
CA ARG A 94 6.03 24.61 -5.48
C ARG A 94 7.02 23.91 -6.41
N GLY A 95 7.14 24.45 -7.62
CA GLY A 95 8.06 23.95 -8.62
C GLY A 95 9.47 23.92 -8.05
N ASP A 96 10.22 22.89 -8.40
CA ASP A 96 11.61 22.78 -7.99
C ASP A 96 12.41 23.84 -8.77
N TYR A 97 12.54 25.05 -8.19
CA TYR A 97 13.26 26.18 -8.79
C TYR A 97 14.76 25.89 -9.01
N THR A 98 15.23 24.73 -8.56
CA THR A 98 16.57 24.21 -8.78
C THR A 98 16.74 23.56 -10.16
N MET A 99 15.64 23.22 -10.85
CA MET A 99 15.71 22.65 -12.19
C MET A 99 15.96 23.73 -13.25
N PRO A 100 16.89 23.51 -14.20
CA PRO A 100 17.13 24.45 -15.27
C PRO A 100 15.86 24.62 -16.10
N LEU A 101 15.39 25.86 -16.21
CA LEU A 101 14.27 26.24 -17.07
C LEU A 101 14.50 25.69 -18.47
N SER A 102 13.59 24.84 -18.94
CA SER A 102 13.64 24.31 -20.30
C SER A 102 13.58 25.48 -21.30
N ARG A 103 14.43 25.43 -22.34
CA ARG A 103 14.48 26.48 -23.38
C ARG A 103 13.16 26.68 -24.14
N GLN A 104 12.25 25.70 -24.08
CA GLN A 104 10.89 25.79 -24.59
C GLN A 104 9.89 25.85 -23.43
N ARG A 105 9.00 26.84 -23.46
CA ARG A 105 7.86 26.92 -22.55
C ARG A 105 6.87 25.81 -22.93
N PRO A 106 6.55 24.87 -22.03
CA PRO A 106 5.49 23.90 -22.29
C PRO A 106 4.16 24.63 -22.53
N SER A 107 3.30 24.05 -23.37
CA SER A 107 1.96 24.59 -23.58
C SER A 107 1.15 24.54 -22.28
N ALA A 108 0.21 25.47 -22.10
CA ALA A 108 -0.65 25.50 -20.91
C ALA A 108 -1.38 24.17 -20.67
N ALA A 109 -1.78 23.49 -21.75
CA ALA A 109 -2.39 22.16 -21.69
C ALA A 109 -1.45 21.10 -21.12
N LYS A 110 -0.17 21.12 -21.48
CA LYS A 110 0.82 20.15 -20.98
C LYS A 110 1.17 20.42 -19.51
N CYS A 111 1.31 21.68 -19.11
CA CYS A 111 1.49 22.04 -17.71
C CYS A 111 0.33 21.58 -16.82
N GLU A 112 -0.92 21.75 -17.27
CA GLU A 112 -2.08 21.30 -16.50
C GLU A 112 -2.18 19.76 -16.46
N GLN A 113 -1.83 19.08 -17.56
CA GLN A 113 -1.77 17.62 -17.59
C GLN A 113 -0.73 17.07 -16.60
N ASP A 114 0.48 17.65 -16.58
CA ASP A 114 1.53 17.24 -15.64
C ASP A 114 1.13 17.52 -14.19
N ARG A 115 0.45 18.66 -13.94
CA ARG A 115 -0.09 19.00 -12.61
C ARG A 115 -1.13 17.99 -12.15
N GLN A 116 -2.14 17.69 -12.97
CA GLN A 116 -3.18 16.71 -12.64
C GLN A 116 -2.59 15.31 -12.47
N GLY A 117 -1.60 14.93 -13.30
CA GLY A 117 -0.87 13.67 -13.17
C GLY A 117 -0.12 13.55 -11.85
N LYS A 118 0.53 14.63 -11.38
CA LYS A 118 1.19 14.66 -10.07
C LYS A 118 0.17 14.56 -8.94
N LEU A 119 -0.92 15.33 -8.99
CA LEU A 119 -1.98 15.26 -7.97
C LEU A 119 -2.61 13.86 -7.88
N TYR A 120 -2.83 13.20 -9.02
CA TYR A 120 -3.37 11.85 -9.04
C TYR A 120 -2.44 10.85 -8.33
N ARG A 121 -1.12 10.94 -8.58
CA ARG A 121 -0.13 10.07 -7.92
C ARG A 121 -0.09 10.30 -6.42
N GLU A 122 -0.11 11.55 -5.97
CA GLU A 122 -0.15 11.88 -4.54
C GLU A 122 -1.45 11.42 -3.88
N TRP A 123 -2.58 11.57 -4.57
CA TRP A 123 -3.86 11.06 -4.11
C TRP A 123 -3.87 9.53 -4.01
N GLU A 124 -3.35 8.82 -5.02
CA GLU A 124 -3.26 7.35 -5.00
C GLU A 124 -2.35 6.88 -3.85
N HIS A 125 -1.25 7.60 -3.61
CA HIS A 125 -0.36 7.32 -2.49
C HIS A 125 -1.07 7.55 -1.15
N LEU A 126 -1.77 8.68 -0.98
CA LEU A 126 -2.58 8.99 0.21
C LEU A 126 -3.64 7.91 0.46
N MET A 127 -4.34 7.48 -0.59
CA MET A 127 -5.36 6.45 -0.54
C MET A 127 -4.79 5.12 -0.06
N LYS A 128 -3.68 4.66 -0.66
CA LYS A 128 -3.00 3.41 -0.24
C LYS A 128 -2.54 3.49 1.21
N LEU A 129 -1.94 4.61 1.61
CA LEU A 129 -1.52 4.83 2.99
C LEU A 129 -2.71 4.82 3.97
N GLY A 130 -3.82 5.47 3.60
CA GLY A 130 -5.05 5.45 4.40
C GLY A 130 -5.61 4.04 4.57
N LEU A 131 -5.68 3.25 3.50
CA LEU A 131 -6.13 1.86 3.53
C LEU A 131 -5.25 1.00 4.44
N TYR A 132 -3.92 1.12 4.31
CA TYR A 132 -2.97 0.37 5.16
C TYR A 132 -3.08 0.80 6.61
N SER A 133 -3.20 2.09 6.88
CA SER A 133 -3.35 2.60 8.24
C SER A 133 -4.63 2.09 8.93
N VAL A 134 -5.77 2.11 8.25
CA VAL A 134 -7.02 1.57 8.80
C VAL A 134 -6.90 0.06 9.05
N ARG A 135 -6.28 -0.68 8.11
CA ARG A 135 -6.05 -2.12 8.25
C ARG A 135 -5.15 -2.44 9.44
N ASP A 136 -4.04 -1.75 9.57
CA ASP A 136 -3.07 -1.98 10.64
C ASP A 136 -3.68 -1.63 12.00
N TYR A 137 -4.49 -0.57 12.09
CA TYR A 137 -5.23 -0.22 13.30
C TYR A 137 -6.20 -1.34 13.73
N PHE A 138 -6.95 -1.95 12.81
CA PHE A 138 -7.82 -3.08 13.14
C PHE A 138 -7.02 -4.34 13.51
N ARG A 139 -5.87 -4.59 12.87
CA ARG A 139 -4.97 -5.70 13.24
C ARG A 139 -4.40 -5.56 14.65
N GLU A 140 -4.11 -4.34 15.09
CA GLU A 140 -3.66 -4.05 16.45
C GLU A 140 -4.79 -4.17 17.49
N GLY A 141 -6.01 -4.55 17.08
CA GLY A 141 -7.18 -4.68 17.96
C GLY A 141 -7.89 -3.34 18.21
N GLY A 142 -7.63 -2.35 17.36
CA GLY A 142 -8.23 -1.02 17.46
C GLY A 142 -9.75 -1.04 17.27
N ASN A 143 -10.45 -0.23 18.07
CA ASN A 143 -11.90 -0.07 17.95
C ASN A 143 -12.25 0.91 16.83
N GLY A 144 -13.02 0.46 15.83
CA GLY A 144 -13.45 1.29 14.69
C GLY A 144 -14.27 2.53 15.08
N ALA A 145 -14.88 2.55 16.28
CA ALA A 145 -15.58 3.70 16.81
C ALA A 145 -14.65 4.83 17.27
N ALA A 146 -13.38 4.52 17.56
CA ALA A 146 -12.38 5.49 17.98
C ALA A 146 -11.62 6.11 16.81
N ILE A 147 -11.87 5.65 15.57
CA ILE A 147 -11.29 6.22 14.36
C ILE A 147 -11.96 7.58 14.11
N PRO A 148 -11.19 8.67 13.91
CA PRO A 148 -11.75 9.97 13.63
C PRO A 148 -12.40 10.01 12.25
N GLN A 149 -13.45 10.83 12.10
CA GLN A 149 -14.12 10.99 10.81
C GLN A 149 -13.26 11.74 9.78
N THR A 150 -12.37 12.62 10.25
CA THR A 150 -11.44 13.38 9.40
C THR A 150 -10.04 13.35 10.01
N PHE A 151 -9.03 13.18 9.16
CA PHE A 151 -7.63 13.22 9.56
C PHE A 151 -6.81 13.98 8.52
N HIS A 152 -6.00 14.92 8.97
CA HIS A 152 -5.06 15.63 8.11
C HIS A 152 -3.72 14.91 8.14
N ALA A 153 -3.29 14.40 6.99
CA ALA A 153 -2.06 13.63 6.88
C ALA A 153 -0.86 14.53 7.10
N LYS A 154 -0.02 14.19 8.09
CA LYS A 154 1.18 14.96 8.43
C LYS A 154 2.26 14.68 7.40
N ALA A 155 2.61 15.67 6.58
CA ALA A 155 3.75 15.57 5.68
C ALA A 155 5.05 15.43 6.47
N ASP A 156 5.98 14.63 5.96
CA ASP A 156 7.30 14.51 6.56
C ASP A 156 8.08 15.83 6.41
N PRO A 157 8.68 16.37 7.48
CA PRO A 157 9.33 17.68 7.43
C PRO A 157 10.60 17.71 6.55
N TYR A 158 11.24 16.56 6.32
CA TYR A 158 12.48 16.46 5.54
C TYR A 158 12.23 16.23 4.06
N THR A 159 11.28 15.36 3.73
CA THR A 159 10.94 15.00 2.35
C THR A 159 9.74 15.79 1.80
N ARG A 160 9.02 16.52 2.66
CA ARG A 160 7.77 17.27 2.36
C ARG A 160 6.67 16.45 1.71
N GLY A 161 6.83 15.12 1.66
CA GLY A 161 5.89 14.18 1.08
C GLY A 161 5.18 13.34 2.14
N LEU A 162 4.29 12.48 1.67
CA LEU A 162 3.62 11.48 2.49
C LEU A 162 4.57 10.29 2.74
N ASN A 163 4.60 9.82 3.99
CA ASN A 163 5.31 8.62 4.40
C ASN A 163 4.36 7.62 5.11
N ASN A 164 4.89 6.46 5.51
CA ASN A 164 4.11 5.39 6.16
C ASN A 164 3.54 5.78 7.55
N PHE A 165 3.96 6.91 8.13
CA PHE A 165 3.48 7.44 9.40
C PHE A 165 2.50 8.61 9.20
N SER A 166 2.46 9.22 8.01
CA SER A 166 1.65 10.39 7.70
C SER A 166 0.15 10.18 7.91
N THR A 167 -0.33 8.93 7.86
CA THR A 167 -1.76 8.57 8.01
C THR A 167 -2.07 7.81 9.30
N LYS A 168 -1.09 7.66 10.21
CA LYS A 168 -1.27 6.95 11.48
C LYS A 168 -1.97 7.82 12.52
N PHE A 169 -3.29 7.84 12.46
CA PHE A 169 -4.14 8.66 13.32
C PHE A 169 -4.15 8.23 14.81
N TRP A 170 -3.62 7.06 15.16
CA TRP A 170 -3.60 6.54 16.53
C TRP A 170 -2.28 6.74 17.28
N ILE A 171 -1.19 7.15 16.61
CA ILE A 171 0.12 7.38 17.25
C ILE A 171 0.15 8.71 18.00
N ASP A 172 -0.68 9.68 17.63
CA ASP A 172 -0.72 11.03 18.23
C ASP A 172 -1.44 11.07 19.60
N ARG A 173 -1.64 9.92 20.24
CA ARG A 173 -2.26 9.76 21.58
C ARG A 173 -1.26 9.45 22.70
N SER A 174 0.05 9.58 22.47
CA SER A 174 1.09 9.46 23.51
C SER A 174 1.38 10.78 24.20
#